data_AF-A0AA38HJ89-F1
#
_entry.id   AF-A0AA38HJ89-F1
#
_cell.length_a   1.000
_cell.length_b   1.000
_cell.length_c   1.000
_cell.angle_alpha   90.00
_cell.angle_beta   90.00
_cell.angle_gamma   90.00
#
_symmetry.space_group_name_H-M   'P 1'
#
loop_
_entity.id
_entity.type
_entity.pdbx_description
1 polymer ?
#
loop_
_entity_poly.entity_id
_entity_poly.type
_entity_poly.pdbx_seq_one_letter_code
_entity_poly.pdbx_strand_id
1 'polypeptide(L)'
;LRENLKMEELIYRHKKELKELQAAIQALKKSVTKGDKRKKKEIDTLIKQEKKIMKQLEEMKLMEENCRSLIDHREEELSLLDSQLVVLKRKVYEVPADGNCLFSAIAHQLHINHIKPRGIAESAKTLRFCAAEYIKSNKERFLPFMHSETGEVLTEEEFDEYCYKLSHTNEWGGQLEIQALSESLHVAITVVQAARPPVSFGAGTASLYLVYFRKAFSLGEHYDSLVPV
;
A
#
# COMPACT_ATOMS: atom_id res chain seq x y z
N LEU A 1 -12.52 -11.97 7.99
CA LEU A 1 -13.59 -12.98 8.20
C LEU A 1 -15.00 -12.45 7.92
N ARG A 2 -15.52 -11.42 8.63
CA ARG A 2 -16.88 -10.89 8.39
C ARG A 2 -17.09 -10.25 7.00
N GLU A 3 -16.07 -9.63 6.42
CA GLU A 3 -16.17 -8.98 5.10
C GLU A 3 -16.10 -9.98 3.95
N ASN A 4 -15.25 -11.01 4.04
CA ASN A 4 -15.24 -12.12 3.09
C ASN A 4 -16.59 -12.85 3.03
N LEU A 5 -17.23 -13.08 4.19
CA LEU A 5 -18.54 -13.73 4.25
C LEU A 5 -19.64 -12.89 3.56
N LYS A 6 -19.57 -11.55 3.70
CA LYS A 6 -20.49 -10.63 3.00
C LYS A 6 -20.26 -10.62 1.48
N MET A 7 -19.00 -10.72 1.04
CA MET A 7 -18.64 -10.75 -0.36
C MET A 7 -19.13 -12.03 -1.05
N GLU A 8 -18.91 -13.19 -0.42
CA GLU A 8 -19.40 -14.49 -0.92
C GLU A 8 -20.92 -14.52 -1.05
N GLU A 9 -21.64 -13.98 -0.05
CA GLU A 9 -23.10 -13.88 -0.08
C GLU A 9 -23.60 -12.98 -1.21
N LEU A 10 -22.91 -11.85 -1.46
CA LEU A 10 -23.22 -10.93 -2.55
C LEU A 10 -22.98 -11.59 -3.92
N ILE A 11 -21.85 -12.28 -4.10
CA ILE A 11 -21.55 -13.05 -5.32
C ILE A 11 -22.63 -14.11 -5.57
N TYR A 12 -23.06 -14.81 -4.51
CA TYR A 12 -24.13 -15.81 -4.60
C TYR A 12 -25.45 -15.19 -5.07
N ARG A 13 -25.85 -14.04 -4.50
CA ARG A 13 -27.06 -13.31 -4.91
C ARG A 13 -27.00 -12.88 -6.37
N HIS A 14 -25.91 -12.27 -6.82
CA HIS A 14 -25.73 -11.87 -8.22
C HIS A 14 -25.73 -13.07 -9.19
N LYS A 15 -25.10 -14.20 -8.82
CA LYS A 15 -25.15 -15.44 -9.63
C LYS A 15 -26.58 -16.00 -9.74
N LYS A 16 -27.37 -15.92 -8.67
CA LYS A 16 -28.77 -16.35 -8.67
C LYS A 16 -29.63 -15.43 -9.54
N GLU A 17 -29.50 -14.12 -9.37
CA GLU A 17 -30.21 -13.10 -10.17
C GLU A 17 -29.89 -13.23 -11.66
N LEU A 18 -28.62 -13.47 -12.01
CA LEU A 18 -28.21 -13.73 -13.39
C LEU A 18 -28.92 -14.94 -14.00
N LYS A 19 -29.01 -16.06 -13.27
CA LYS A 19 -29.73 -17.26 -13.74
C LYS A 19 -31.22 -17.00 -13.94
N GLU A 20 -31.84 -16.24 -13.03
CA GLU A 20 -33.26 -15.87 -13.12
C GLU A 20 -33.53 -14.94 -14.30
N LEU A 21 -32.69 -13.93 -14.53
CA LEU A 21 -32.76 -13.04 -15.68
C LEU A 21 -32.58 -13.80 -17.00
N GLN A 22 -31.62 -14.73 -17.08
CA GLN A 22 -31.40 -15.57 -18.26
C GLN A 22 -32.62 -16.44 -18.56
N ALA A 23 -33.21 -17.06 -17.54
CA ALA A 23 -34.44 -17.85 -17.70
C ALA A 23 -35.62 -16.99 -18.17
N ALA A 24 -35.80 -15.78 -17.60
CA ALA A 24 -36.84 -14.84 -17.98
C ALA A 24 -36.66 -14.34 -19.43
N ILE A 25 -35.43 -13.97 -19.83
CA ILE A 25 -35.09 -13.57 -21.19
C ILE A 25 -35.39 -14.71 -22.18
N GLN A 26 -35.04 -15.95 -21.86
CA GLN A 26 -35.33 -17.11 -22.72
C GLN A 26 -36.83 -17.37 -22.86
N ALA A 27 -37.59 -17.30 -21.77
CA ALA A 27 -39.05 -17.48 -21.79
C ALA A 27 -39.75 -16.37 -22.61
N LEU A 28 -39.33 -15.11 -22.43
CA LEU A 28 -39.86 -13.98 -23.20
C LEU A 28 -39.49 -14.06 -24.68
N LYS A 29 -38.25 -14.46 -25.02
CA LYS A 29 -37.84 -14.68 -26.42
C LYS A 29 -38.69 -15.76 -27.12
N LYS A 30 -39.09 -16.82 -26.40
CA LYS A 30 -39.95 -17.89 -26.95
C LYS A 30 -41.40 -17.45 -27.17
N SER A 31 -41.90 -16.46 -26.42
CA SER A 31 -43.30 -16.01 -26.48
C SER A 31 -43.54 -14.75 -27.35
N VAL A 32 -42.48 -14.18 -27.92
CA VAL A 32 -42.54 -12.96 -28.74
C VAL A 32 -42.92 -13.28 -30.19
N THR A 33 -43.93 -12.56 -30.70
CA THR A 33 -44.33 -12.57 -32.12
C THR A 33 -43.76 -11.35 -32.87
N LYS A 34 -43.73 -11.37 -34.22
CA LYS A 34 -43.05 -10.35 -35.04
C LYS A 34 -43.51 -8.89 -34.78
N GLY A 35 -44.72 -8.67 -34.25
CA GLY A 35 -45.30 -7.34 -33.98
C GLY A 35 -45.23 -6.81 -32.53
N ASP A 36 -44.76 -7.61 -31.56
CA ASP A 36 -44.92 -7.33 -30.13
C ASP A 36 -43.86 -6.34 -29.57
N LYS A 37 -43.99 -5.05 -29.93
CA LYS A 37 -43.02 -3.98 -29.55
C LYS A 37 -42.78 -3.84 -28.04
N ARG A 38 -43.79 -4.11 -27.20
CA ARG A 38 -43.70 -3.98 -25.74
C ARG A 38 -42.78 -5.04 -25.13
N LYS A 39 -42.98 -6.32 -25.49
CA LYS A 39 -42.14 -7.44 -25.02
C LYS A 39 -40.70 -7.34 -25.53
N LYS A 40 -40.49 -6.81 -26.73
CA LYS A 40 -39.13 -6.53 -27.24
C LYS A 40 -38.38 -5.52 -26.35
N LYS A 41 -39.01 -4.42 -25.95
CA LYS A 41 -38.42 -3.44 -25.01
C LYS A 41 -38.12 -4.03 -23.64
N GLU A 42 -38.98 -4.93 -23.16
CA GLU A 42 -38.77 -5.63 -21.89
C GLU A 42 -37.56 -6.57 -21.95
N ILE A 43 -37.43 -7.36 -23.02
CA ILE A 43 -36.24 -8.20 -23.28
C ILE A 43 -34.97 -7.33 -23.31
N ASP A 44 -34.99 -6.19 -24.00
CA ASP A 44 -33.83 -5.30 -24.07
C ASP A 44 -33.43 -4.74 -22.68
N THR A 45 -34.42 -4.48 -21.82
CA THR A 45 -34.19 -4.01 -20.45
C THR A 45 -33.56 -5.10 -19.58
N LEU A 46 -34.08 -6.33 -19.66
CA LEU A 46 -33.51 -7.47 -18.95
C LEU A 46 -32.09 -7.80 -19.44
N ILE A 47 -31.83 -7.71 -20.74
CA ILE A 47 -30.47 -7.88 -21.29
C ILE A 47 -29.50 -6.81 -20.76
N LYS A 48 -29.96 -5.55 -20.61
CA LYS A 48 -29.14 -4.49 -20.00
C LYS A 48 -28.82 -4.79 -18.53
N GLN A 49 -29.80 -5.29 -17.77
CA GLN A 49 -29.60 -5.70 -16.38
C GLN A 49 -28.64 -6.90 -16.28
N GLU A 50 -28.81 -7.92 -17.13
CA GLU A 50 -27.92 -9.07 -17.24
C GLU A 50 -26.47 -8.62 -17.49
N LYS A 51 -26.25 -7.73 -18.47
CA LYS A 51 -24.91 -7.17 -18.76
C LYS A 51 -24.32 -6.40 -17.60
N LYS A 52 -25.13 -5.65 -16.84
CA LYS A 52 -24.67 -4.91 -15.67
C LYS A 52 -24.19 -5.85 -14.57
N ILE A 53 -24.97 -6.89 -14.26
CA ILE A 53 -24.62 -7.89 -13.24
C ILE A 53 -23.40 -8.70 -13.66
N MET A 54 -23.31 -9.08 -14.94
CA MET A 54 -22.12 -9.75 -15.51
C MET A 54 -20.87 -8.91 -15.31
N LYS A 55 -20.92 -7.62 -15.65
CA LYS A 55 -19.79 -6.70 -15.46
C LYS A 55 -19.38 -6.60 -13.99
N GLN A 56 -20.35 -6.48 -13.08
CA GLN A 56 -20.07 -6.45 -11.63
C GLN A 56 -19.43 -7.76 -11.15
N LEU A 57 -19.90 -8.92 -11.63
CA LEU A 57 -19.30 -10.21 -11.29
C LEU A 57 -17.88 -10.36 -11.83
N GLU A 58 -17.60 -9.86 -13.03
CA GLU A 58 -16.24 -9.84 -13.61
C GLU A 58 -15.32 -8.92 -12.82
N GLU A 59 -15.76 -7.70 -12.50
CA GLU A 59 -15.00 -6.75 -11.67
C GLU A 59 -14.69 -7.33 -10.28
N MET A 60 -15.66 -7.99 -9.64
CA MET A 60 -15.46 -8.63 -8.34
C MET A 60 -14.48 -9.81 -8.41
N LYS A 61 -14.55 -10.64 -9.46
CA LYS A 61 -13.60 -11.74 -9.66
C LYS A 61 -12.17 -11.25 -9.88
N LEU A 62 -12.01 -10.23 -10.73
CA LEU A 62 -10.71 -9.62 -10.98
C LEU A 62 -10.13 -9.04 -9.70
N MET A 63 -10.95 -8.37 -8.88
CA MET A 63 -10.54 -7.86 -7.59
C MET A 63 -10.11 -8.98 -6.63
N GLU A 64 -10.85 -10.09 -6.57
CA GLU A 64 -10.53 -11.25 -5.74
C GLU A 64 -9.20 -11.90 -6.15
N GLU A 65 -8.98 -12.09 -7.45
CA GLU A 65 -7.75 -12.64 -8.02
C GLU A 65 -6.54 -11.74 -7.72
N ASN A 66 -6.69 -10.42 -7.89
CA ASN A 66 -5.66 -9.44 -7.54
C ASN A 66 -5.34 -9.46 -6.04
N CYS A 67 -6.36 -9.46 -5.17
CA CYS A 67 -6.17 -9.56 -3.72
C CYS A 67 -5.42 -10.85 -3.34
N ARG A 68 -5.77 -11.98 -3.96
CA ARG A 68 -5.10 -13.26 -3.70
C ARG A 68 -3.64 -13.23 -4.12
N SER A 69 -3.34 -12.74 -5.31
CA SER A 69 -1.96 -12.61 -5.79
C SER A 69 -1.09 -11.76 -4.85
N LEU A 70 -1.66 -10.71 -4.24
CA LEU A 70 -0.95 -9.86 -3.28
C LEU A 70 -0.68 -10.58 -1.96
N ILE A 71 -1.64 -11.37 -1.47
CA ILE A 71 -1.45 -12.21 -0.27
C ILE A 71 -0.32 -13.21 -0.53
N ASP A 72 -0.34 -13.89 -1.67
CA ASP A 72 0.68 -14.87 -2.04
C ASP A 72 2.08 -14.22 -2.06
N HIS A 73 2.23 -13.03 -2.65
CA HIS A 73 3.50 -12.31 -2.66
C HIS A 73 3.98 -11.89 -1.26
N ARG A 74 3.07 -11.44 -0.38
CA ARG A 74 3.43 -11.09 0.99
C ARG A 74 3.89 -12.31 1.78
N GLU A 75 3.20 -13.44 1.64
CA GLU A 75 3.57 -14.70 2.32
C GLU A 75 4.93 -15.23 1.83
N GLU A 76 5.21 -15.14 0.53
CA GLU A 76 6.53 -15.46 -0.03
C GLU A 76 7.63 -14.58 0.57
N GLU A 77 7.44 -13.25 0.63
CA GLU A 77 8.42 -12.33 1.23
C GLU A 77 8.60 -12.60 2.72
N LEU A 78 7.52 -12.85 3.47
CA LEU A 78 7.59 -13.20 4.90
C LEU A 78 8.34 -14.51 5.13
N SER A 79 8.15 -15.52 4.29
CA SER A 79 8.88 -16.78 4.39
C SER A 79 10.39 -16.58 4.21
N LEU A 80 10.80 -15.72 3.27
CA LEU A 80 12.20 -15.36 3.07
C LEU A 80 12.79 -14.54 4.23
N LEU A 81 11.94 -13.81 4.96
CA LEU A 81 12.31 -12.99 6.11
C LEU A 81 12.34 -13.78 7.43
N ASP A 82 11.62 -14.89 7.53
CA ASP A 82 11.36 -15.60 8.79
C ASP A 82 12.65 -15.93 9.56
N SER A 83 13.65 -16.48 8.87
CA SER A 83 14.97 -16.76 9.46
C SER A 83 15.65 -15.52 10.05
N GLN A 84 15.55 -14.37 9.38
CA GLN A 84 16.12 -13.10 9.86
C GLN A 84 15.33 -12.57 11.07
N LEU A 85 14.00 -12.66 11.02
CA LEU A 85 13.12 -12.20 12.10
C LEU A 85 13.31 -13.02 13.38
N VAL A 86 13.49 -14.35 13.25
CA VAL A 86 13.80 -15.25 14.37
C VAL A 86 15.15 -14.88 14.99
N VAL A 87 16.19 -14.66 14.19
CA VAL A 87 17.52 -14.25 14.68
C VAL A 87 17.46 -12.90 15.40
N LEU A 88 16.71 -11.94 14.85
CA LEU A 88 16.54 -10.61 15.44
C LEU A 88 15.56 -10.60 16.63
N LYS A 89 14.84 -11.70 16.89
CA LYS A 89 13.77 -11.81 17.89
C LYS A 89 12.71 -10.72 17.72
N ARG A 90 12.29 -10.52 16.47
CA ARG A 90 11.28 -9.52 16.09
C ARG A 90 10.10 -10.15 15.38
N LYS A 91 8.94 -9.51 15.48
CA LYS A 91 7.74 -9.81 14.70
C LYS A 91 7.25 -8.57 13.95
N VAL A 92 6.57 -8.79 12.84
CA VAL A 92 6.00 -7.73 12.01
C VAL A 92 4.78 -7.13 12.71
N TYR A 93 4.73 -5.81 12.76
CA TYR A 93 3.57 -5.01 13.13
C TYR A 93 3.12 -4.22 11.90
N GLU A 94 1.91 -4.53 11.43
CA GLU A 94 1.36 -3.94 10.22
C GLU A 94 0.90 -2.51 10.48
N VAL A 95 1.43 -1.57 9.69
CA VAL A 95 0.97 -0.18 9.67
C VAL A 95 0.00 0.03 8.50
N PRO A 96 -0.83 1.10 8.52
CA PRO A 96 -1.71 1.39 7.40
C PRO A 96 -0.94 1.50 6.08
N ALA A 97 -1.42 0.79 5.05
CA ALA A 97 -0.88 0.81 3.69
C ALA A 97 -1.32 2.09 2.95
N ASP A 98 -0.85 3.24 3.43
CA ASP A 98 -1.01 4.54 2.80
C ASP A 98 0.36 5.13 2.43
N GLY A 99 0.37 6.30 1.77
CA GLY A 99 1.62 6.97 1.42
C GLY A 99 2.50 7.34 2.64
N ASN A 100 1.98 7.24 3.86
CA ASN A 100 2.69 7.54 5.11
C ASN A 100 3.35 6.31 5.75
N CYS A 101 3.28 5.13 5.15
CA CYS A 101 3.72 3.87 5.75
C CYS A 101 5.10 3.95 6.42
N LEU A 102 6.11 4.52 5.75
CA LEU A 102 7.45 4.71 6.29
C LEU A 102 7.44 5.52 7.60
N PHE A 103 6.82 6.70 7.57
CA PHE A 103 6.79 7.62 8.69
C PHE A 103 5.92 7.08 9.83
N SER A 104 4.84 6.37 9.50
CA SER A 104 3.98 5.67 10.46
C SER A 104 4.73 4.55 11.17
N ALA A 105 5.54 3.77 10.44
CA ALA A 105 6.37 2.70 11.01
C ALA A 105 7.47 3.27 11.93
N ILE A 106 8.12 4.36 11.54
CA ILE A 106 9.11 5.05 12.39
C ILE A 106 8.44 5.66 13.62
N ALA A 107 7.30 6.33 13.48
CA ALA A 107 6.55 6.88 14.60
C ALA A 107 6.17 5.80 15.62
N HIS A 108 5.67 4.66 15.13
CA HIS A 108 5.37 3.51 15.97
C HIS A 108 6.62 2.97 16.67
N GLN A 109 7.75 2.86 15.97
CA GLN A 109 9.03 2.45 16.56
C GLN A 109 9.54 3.42 17.64
N LEU A 110 9.42 4.73 17.45
CA LEU A 110 9.76 5.71 18.47
C LEU A 110 8.90 5.54 19.72
N HIS A 111 7.60 5.34 19.52
CA HIS A 111 6.64 5.16 20.60
C HIS A 111 6.95 3.95 21.48
N ILE A 112 7.11 2.77 20.87
CA ILE A 112 7.34 1.51 21.61
C ILE A 112 8.70 1.47 22.30
N ASN A 113 9.70 2.19 21.78
CA ASN A 113 11.03 2.26 22.39
C ASN A 113 11.14 3.43 23.40
N HIS A 114 10.04 4.16 23.64
CA HIS A 114 9.98 5.34 24.51
C HIS A 114 11.01 6.43 24.15
N ILE A 115 11.32 6.55 22.85
CA ILE A 115 12.25 7.54 22.33
C ILE A 115 11.44 8.79 22.02
N LYS A 116 11.72 9.86 22.77
CA LYS A 116 11.14 11.19 22.54
C LYS A 116 12.23 12.13 22.03
N PRO A 117 12.40 12.26 20.71
CA PRO A 117 13.30 13.25 20.15
C PRO A 117 12.84 14.64 20.61
N ARG A 118 13.77 15.50 21.05
CA ARG A 118 13.43 16.79 21.67
C ARG A 118 12.53 17.61 20.74
N GLY A 119 11.30 17.86 21.17
CA GLY A 119 10.36 18.76 20.49
C GLY A 119 9.69 18.18 19.25
N ILE A 120 9.87 16.90 18.93
CA ILE A 120 9.25 16.25 17.78
C ILE A 120 8.09 15.37 18.25
N ALA A 121 6.89 15.66 17.75
CA ALA A 121 5.75 14.77 17.95
C ALA A 121 5.94 13.47 17.16
N GLU A 122 5.60 12.33 17.77
CA GLU A 122 5.66 10.98 17.18
C GLU A 122 4.51 10.78 16.15
N SER A 123 4.40 11.67 15.17
CA SER A 123 3.39 11.58 14.12
C SER A 123 4.03 11.57 12.74
N ALA A 124 3.41 10.85 11.81
CA ALA A 124 3.90 10.74 10.44
C ALA A 124 4.13 12.11 9.79
N LYS A 125 3.20 13.06 10.03
CA LYS A 125 3.31 14.44 9.53
C LYS A 125 4.52 15.19 10.08
N THR A 126 4.83 15.04 11.37
CA THR A 126 5.97 15.75 11.97
C THR A 126 7.27 15.14 11.49
N LEU A 127 7.35 13.81 11.38
CA LEU A 127 8.52 13.12 10.86
C LEU A 127 8.79 13.48 9.40
N ARG A 128 7.75 13.60 8.56
CA ARG A 128 7.89 14.12 7.18
C ARG A 128 8.53 15.50 7.14
N PHE A 129 7.99 16.41 7.95
CA PHE A 129 8.52 17.77 8.03
C PHE A 129 9.98 17.77 8.49
N CYS A 130 10.32 17.00 9.53
CA CYS A 130 11.70 16.86 10.00
C CYS A 130 12.64 16.29 8.92
N ALA A 131 12.20 15.26 8.18
CA ALA A 131 12.99 14.69 7.10
C ALA A 131 13.26 15.74 6.00
N ALA A 132 12.21 16.43 5.54
CA ALA A 132 12.32 17.46 4.51
C ALA A 132 13.23 18.63 4.93
N GLU A 133 13.06 19.14 6.15
CA GLU A 133 13.90 20.23 6.68
C GLU A 133 15.37 19.80 6.84
N TYR A 134 15.60 18.55 7.27
CA TYR A 134 16.96 18.02 7.40
C TYR A 134 17.64 17.87 6.04
N ILE A 135 16.93 17.30 5.06
CA ILE A 135 17.40 17.19 3.67
C ILE A 135 17.72 18.57 3.11
N LYS A 136 16.80 19.53 3.29
CA LYS A 136 16.96 20.91 2.81
C LYS A 136 18.19 21.60 3.43
N SER A 137 18.38 21.45 4.75
CA SER A 137 19.51 22.04 5.47
C SER A 137 20.86 21.41 5.10
N ASN A 138 20.85 20.20 4.56
CA ASN A 138 22.05 19.43 4.17
C ASN A 138 22.09 19.18 2.66
N LYS A 139 21.58 20.12 1.86
CA LYS A 139 21.39 20.00 0.40
C LYS A 139 22.57 19.37 -0.33
N GLU A 140 23.79 19.86 -0.09
CA GLU A 140 25.01 19.38 -0.78
C GLU A 140 25.25 17.87 -0.64
N ARG A 141 24.77 17.26 0.45
CA ARG A 141 24.92 15.84 0.72
C ARG A 141 23.85 14.99 0.05
N PHE A 142 22.63 15.50 -0.07
CA PHE A 142 21.49 14.76 -0.57
C PHE A 142 21.29 14.94 -2.07
N LEU A 143 21.54 16.15 -2.59
CA LEU A 143 21.34 16.51 -3.98
C LEU A 143 22.02 15.55 -4.98
N PRO A 144 23.27 15.06 -4.77
CA PRO A 144 23.93 14.16 -5.72
C PRO A 144 23.22 12.81 -5.93
N PHE A 145 22.32 12.43 -5.03
CA PHE A 145 21.55 11.19 -5.09
C PHE A 145 20.11 11.40 -5.56
N MET A 146 19.73 12.65 -5.85
CA MET A 146 18.40 13.00 -6.32
C MET A 146 18.45 13.23 -7.82
N HIS A 147 17.74 12.39 -8.57
CA HIS A 147 17.71 12.42 -10.02
C HIS A 147 16.30 12.71 -10.53
N SER A 148 16.22 13.45 -11.63
CA SER A 148 14.97 13.68 -12.37
C SER A 148 14.61 12.44 -13.21
N GLU A 149 13.46 12.49 -13.89
CA GLU A 149 13.02 11.44 -14.81
C GLU A 149 14.02 11.18 -15.96
N THR A 150 14.88 12.16 -16.28
CA THR A 150 15.92 12.02 -17.32
C THR A 150 17.21 11.39 -16.78
N GLY A 151 17.30 11.14 -15.47
CA GLY A 151 18.49 10.60 -14.80
C GLY A 151 19.55 11.65 -14.46
N GLU A 152 19.31 12.92 -14.79
CA GLU A 152 20.17 14.04 -14.40
C GLU A 152 19.94 14.40 -12.93
N VAL A 153 20.95 14.97 -12.27
CA VAL A 153 20.81 15.46 -10.90
C VAL A 153 19.80 16.61 -10.88
N LEU A 154 18.93 16.65 -9.86
CA LEU A 154 17.92 17.69 -9.73
C LEU A 154 18.53 19.10 -9.74
N THR A 155 17.82 20.02 -10.37
CA THR A 155 18.06 21.46 -10.25
C THR A 155 17.72 21.96 -8.84
N GLU A 156 18.13 23.19 -8.52
CA GLU A 156 17.81 23.77 -7.21
C GLU A 156 16.29 23.92 -7.01
N GLU A 157 15.59 24.30 -8.07
CA GLU A 157 14.14 24.49 -8.07
C GLU A 157 13.39 23.16 -7.87
N GLU A 158 13.81 22.09 -8.57
CA GLU A 158 13.22 20.76 -8.41
C GLU A 158 13.51 20.15 -7.02
N PHE A 159 14.69 20.43 -6.46
CA PHE A 159 15.03 20.03 -5.11
C PHE A 159 14.13 20.70 -4.07
N ASP A 160 13.89 22.01 -4.19
CA ASP A 160 12.98 22.72 -3.30
C ASP A 160 11.53 22.22 -3.45
N GLU A 161 11.10 21.91 -4.68
CA GLU A 161 9.80 21.30 -4.94
C GLU A 161 9.69 19.91 -4.29
N TYR A 162 10.75 19.09 -4.36
CA TYR A 162 10.83 17.80 -3.71
C TYR A 162 10.65 17.92 -2.18
N CYS A 163 11.40 18.80 -1.52
CA CYS A 163 11.26 19.05 -0.08
C CYS A 163 9.86 19.55 0.30
N TYR A 164 9.26 20.40 -0.54
CA TYR A 164 7.90 20.88 -0.35
C TYR A 164 6.87 19.73 -0.45
N LYS A 165 6.95 18.92 -1.50
CA LYS A 165 6.07 17.75 -1.70
C LYS A 165 6.20 16.77 -0.56
N LEU A 166 7.43 16.42 -0.16
CA LEU A 166 7.69 15.48 0.92
C LEU A 166 7.02 15.87 2.25
N SER A 167 7.00 17.16 2.56
CA SER A 167 6.45 17.72 3.81
C SER A 167 4.94 18.00 3.76
N HIS A 168 4.39 18.31 2.59
CA HIS A 168 2.99 18.77 2.44
C HIS A 168 2.04 17.75 1.81
N THR A 169 2.57 16.63 1.31
CA THR A 169 1.80 15.59 0.63
C THR A 169 2.08 14.20 1.22
N ASN A 170 1.42 13.18 0.67
CA ASN A 170 1.63 11.78 1.02
C ASN A 170 2.60 11.08 0.04
N GLU A 171 3.56 11.81 -0.53
CA GLU A 171 4.62 11.21 -1.36
C GLU A 171 5.38 10.13 -0.60
N TRP A 172 5.81 9.12 -1.33
CA TRP A 172 6.45 7.95 -0.76
C TRP A 172 7.84 8.31 -0.26
N GLY A 173 8.13 7.94 0.98
CA GLY A 173 9.47 8.07 1.52
C GLY A 173 10.32 6.84 1.20
N GLY A 174 11.62 7.04 1.05
CA GLY A 174 12.57 5.99 0.75
C GLY A 174 13.86 6.13 1.56
N GLN A 175 14.96 5.73 0.93
CA GLN A 175 16.27 5.67 1.57
C GLN A 175 16.78 7.03 2.06
N LEU A 176 16.53 8.11 1.30
CA LEU A 176 16.99 9.46 1.65
C LEU A 176 16.29 9.94 2.93
N GLU A 177 14.99 9.70 3.04
CA GLU A 177 14.19 10.06 4.21
C GLU A 177 14.62 9.27 5.44
N ILE A 178 14.90 7.97 5.28
CA ILE A 178 15.39 7.12 6.37
C ILE A 178 16.74 7.64 6.86
N GLN A 179 17.66 7.97 5.95
CA GLN A 179 18.96 8.52 6.31
C GLN A 179 18.82 9.85 7.04
N ALA A 180 17.99 10.77 6.52
CA ALA A 180 17.73 12.06 7.12
C ALA A 180 17.13 11.94 8.53
N LEU A 181 16.15 11.05 8.70
CA LEU A 181 15.53 10.80 10.01
C LEU A 181 16.47 10.13 11.00
N SER A 182 17.27 9.16 10.55
CA SER A 182 18.25 8.52 11.40
C SER A 182 19.21 9.54 12.01
N GLU A 183 19.71 10.47 11.20
CA GLU A 183 20.63 11.51 11.65
C GLU A 183 19.95 12.61 12.46
N SER A 184 18.77 13.08 12.01
CA SER A 184 18.00 14.12 12.70
C SER A 184 17.52 13.68 14.08
N LEU A 185 17.21 12.39 14.26
CA LEU A 185 16.71 11.84 15.52
C LEU A 185 17.82 11.22 16.38
N HIS A 186 19.05 11.10 15.84
CA HIS A 186 20.18 10.41 16.45
C HIS A 186 19.86 8.96 16.85
N VAL A 187 19.16 8.24 15.98
CA VAL A 187 18.80 6.82 16.15
C VAL A 187 19.32 6.02 14.96
N ALA A 188 19.77 4.79 15.21
CA ALA A 188 20.04 3.86 14.12
C ALA A 188 18.72 3.32 13.59
N ILE A 189 18.53 3.27 12.26
CA ILE A 189 17.33 2.67 11.65
C ILE A 189 17.78 1.47 10.82
N THR A 190 17.32 0.28 11.17
CA THR A 190 17.65 -0.96 10.45
C THR A 190 16.44 -1.42 9.67
N VAL A 191 16.60 -1.55 8.35
CA VAL A 191 15.58 -2.05 7.43
C VAL A 191 15.90 -3.48 7.03
N VAL A 192 15.00 -4.40 7.34
CA VAL A 192 15.07 -5.80 6.95
C VAL A 192 14.26 -6.00 5.67
N GLN A 193 14.79 -6.73 4.69
CA GLN A 193 14.13 -6.95 3.40
C GLN A 193 14.32 -8.41 2.95
N ALA A 194 13.40 -8.90 2.12
CA ALA A 194 13.46 -10.27 1.62
C ALA A 194 14.72 -10.52 0.78
N ALA A 195 15.35 -11.69 0.96
CA ALA A 195 16.49 -12.18 0.18
C ALA A 195 17.76 -11.28 0.17
N ARG A 196 17.86 -10.27 1.04
CA ARG A 196 19.07 -9.47 1.22
C ARG A 196 19.36 -9.23 2.71
N PRO A 197 20.62 -8.97 3.08
CA PRO A 197 20.98 -8.61 4.44
C PRO A 197 20.25 -7.32 4.90
N PRO A 198 19.99 -7.17 6.21
CA PRO A 198 19.47 -5.93 6.75
C PRO A 198 20.41 -4.75 6.48
N VAL A 199 19.84 -3.59 6.17
CA VAL A 199 20.60 -2.35 5.95
C VAL A 199 20.37 -1.43 7.14
N SER A 200 21.44 -1.00 7.80
CA SER A 200 21.39 -0.06 8.92
C SER A 200 21.82 1.32 8.46
N PHE A 201 21.02 2.32 8.82
CA PHE A 201 21.22 3.73 8.52
C PHE A 201 21.62 4.48 9.79
N GLY A 202 22.58 5.39 9.63
CA GLY A 202 23.15 6.24 10.67
C GLY A 202 23.70 5.47 11.88
N ALA A 203 23.89 6.21 12.98
CA ALA A 203 24.39 5.70 14.24
C ALA A 203 23.65 6.38 15.38
N GLY A 204 23.31 5.63 16.42
CA GLY A 204 22.57 6.14 17.57
C GLY A 204 22.63 5.19 18.75
N THR A 205 22.25 5.70 19.91
CA THR A 205 22.17 4.89 21.15
C THR A 205 20.97 3.95 21.16
N ALA A 206 19.94 4.27 20.36
CA ALA A 206 18.77 3.45 20.16
C ALA A 206 18.66 2.99 18.70
N SER A 207 18.12 1.79 18.50
CA SER A 207 17.93 1.19 17.18
C SER A 207 16.45 0.92 16.91
N LEU A 208 15.96 1.48 15.81
CA LEU A 208 14.62 1.22 15.27
C LEU A 208 14.71 0.12 14.22
N TYR A 209 13.69 -0.73 14.14
CA TYR A 209 13.65 -1.83 13.20
C TYR A 209 12.40 -1.72 12.32
N LEU A 210 12.63 -1.74 11.01
CA LEU A 210 11.61 -1.71 9.98
C LEU A 210 11.74 -2.95 9.10
N VAL A 211 10.66 -3.34 8.47
CA VAL A 211 10.67 -4.34 7.39
C VAL A 211 10.15 -3.69 6.13
N TYR A 212 10.80 -4.01 5.02
CA TYR A 212 10.49 -3.53 3.70
C TYR A 212 9.97 -4.66 2.82
N PHE A 213 8.79 -4.45 2.26
CA PHE A 213 8.17 -5.34 1.30
C PHE A 213 8.16 -4.70 -0.07
N ARG A 214 8.58 -5.43 -1.10
CA ARG A 214 8.63 -4.92 -2.47
C ARG A 214 7.35 -5.21 -3.25
N LYS A 215 6.65 -6.30 -2.93
CA LYS A 215 5.50 -6.79 -3.70
C LYS A 215 4.26 -7.07 -2.86
N ALA A 216 4.31 -6.80 -1.55
CA ALA A 216 3.24 -7.19 -0.64
C ALA A 216 1.92 -6.40 -0.78
N PHE A 217 1.87 -5.28 -1.50
CA PHE A 217 0.67 -4.44 -1.59
C PHE A 217 0.31 -4.03 -3.01
N SER A 218 -0.98 -3.73 -3.23
CA SER A 218 -1.55 -3.34 -4.53
C SER A 218 -0.89 -2.10 -5.15
N LEU A 219 -0.28 -1.27 -4.31
CA LEU A 219 0.43 -0.06 -4.71
C LEU A 219 1.95 -0.28 -4.93
N GLY A 220 2.48 -1.46 -4.57
CA GLY A 220 3.90 -1.80 -4.67
C GLY A 220 4.59 -1.89 -3.32
N GLU A 221 5.57 -1.01 -3.10
CA GLU A 221 6.51 -1.03 -1.97
C GLU A 221 5.84 -0.57 -0.66
N HIS A 222 6.20 -1.17 0.47
CA HIS A 222 5.61 -0.84 1.78
C HIS A 222 6.57 -1.09 2.94
N TYR A 223 6.46 -0.25 3.97
CA TYR A 223 7.22 -0.38 5.21
C TYR A 223 6.31 -0.72 6.38
N ASP A 224 6.67 -1.77 7.12
CA ASP A 224 6.04 -2.13 8.40
C ASP A 224 7.05 -2.00 9.55
N SER A 225 6.54 -1.94 10.78
CA SER A 225 7.36 -1.83 11.99
C SER A 225 7.74 -3.22 12.52
N LEU A 226 8.95 -3.39 13.05
CA LEU A 226 9.38 -4.65 13.69
C LEU A 226 9.43 -4.53 15.22
N VAL A 227 8.53 -5.21 15.90
CA VAL A 227 8.41 -5.14 17.38
C VAL A 227 9.12 -6.34 18.03
N PRO A 228 9.59 -6.22 19.30
CA PRO A 228 10.09 -7.38 20.03
C PRO A 228 9.04 -8.51 20.10
N VAL A 229 9.52 -9.76 20.00
CA VAL A 229 8.73 -10.97 20.28
C VAL A 229 8.58 -11.19 21.77
#